data_AF-A0A6L9QCX6-F1
#
_entry.id   AF-A0A6L9QCX6-F1
#
_cell.length_a   1.000
_cell.length_b   1.000
_cell.length_c   1.000
_cell.angle_alpha   90.00
_cell.angle_beta   90.00
_cell.angle_gamma   90.00
#
_symmetry.space_group_name_H-M   'P 1'
#
loop_
_entity.id
_entity.type
_entity.pdbx_description
1 polymer ?
#
loop_
_entity_poly.entity_id
_entity_poly.type
_entity_poly.pdbx_seq_one_letter_code
_entity_poly.pdbx_strand_id
1 'polypeptide(L)'
;MTADAGLPDTLRDLPAWTPDPVELADLELLLAGVYRPLAGFLGSYDTAMVVAGGRLADGTPWPVPVTLTVPKELTGQERVVLQDPEGVPLAVLEVAEAWQDPATQDWRLAGPLEALRAPAHGPFHALRRRPDELAPAEGPLLAVATR
;
A
#
# COMPACT_ATOMS: atom_id res chain seq x y z
N MET A 1 -24.11 15.20 8.55
CA MET A 1 -24.88 14.44 7.56
C MET A 1 -24.15 14.52 6.23
N THR A 2 -23.25 13.58 6.00
CA THR A 2 -22.57 13.20 4.73
C THR A 2 -21.98 11.83 5.08
N ALA A 3 -22.77 10.78 4.94
CA ALA A 3 -23.03 10.02 3.72
C ALA A 3 -22.35 8.67 3.95
N ASP A 4 -23.17 7.76 4.48
CA ASP A 4 -23.04 6.33 4.29
C ASP A 4 -22.75 6.06 2.81
N ALA A 5 -21.47 5.94 2.46
CA ALA A 5 -21.06 5.28 1.24
C ALA A 5 -20.54 3.92 1.68
N GLY A 6 -21.47 3.04 2.05
CA GLY A 6 -21.17 1.62 2.15
C GLY A 6 -20.47 1.13 0.89
N LEU A 7 -19.65 0.10 1.03
CA LEU A 7 -18.97 -0.51 -0.11
C LEU A 7 -19.97 -0.79 -1.24
N PRO A 8 -19.62 -0.49 -2.51
CA PRO A 8 -20.36 -0.97 -3.65
C PRO A 8 -20.65 -2.46 -3.47
N ASP A 9 -21.84 -2.92 -3.83
CA ASP A 9 -22.23 -4.33 -3.61
C ASP A 9 -21.26 -5.31 -4.26
N THR A 10 -20.61 -4.90 -5.36
CA THR A 10 -19.55 -5.64 -6.06
C THR A 10 -18.30 -5.90 -5.23
N LEU A 11 -18.08 -5.15 -4.15
CA LEU A 11 -16.93 -5.30 -3.24
C LEU A 11 -17.30 -6.01 -1.93
N ARG A 12 -18.60 -6.13 -1.59
CA ARG A 12 -19.04 -6.75 -0.33
C ARG A 12 -18.72 -8.25 -0.24
N ASP A 13 -18.68 -8.91 -1.39
CA ASP A 13 -18.43 -10.35 -1.48
C ASP A 13 -16.94 -10.69 -1.61
N LEU A 14 -16.07 -9.67 -1.71
CA LEU A 14 -14.63 -9.89 -1.80
C LEU A 14 -14.03 -10.24 -0.44
N PRO A 15 -13.00 -11.10 -0.40
CA PRO A 15 -12.24 -11.33 0.82
C PRO A 15 -11.56 -10.03 1.27
N ALA A 16 -11.58 -9.80 2.57
CA ALA A 16 -10.93 -8.65 3.19
C ALA A 16 -9.70 -9.07 4.00
N TRP A 17 -8.67 -8.23 3.97
CA TRP A 17 -7.43 -8.43 4.70
C TRP A 17 -7.01 -7.14 5.39
N THR A 18 -6.60 -7.26 6.65
CA THR A 18 -6.00 -6.17 7.42
C THR A 18 -4.48 -6.37 7.43
N PRO A 19 -3.70 -5.54 6.71
CA PRO A 19 -2.24 -5.61 6.73
C PRO A 19 -1.67 -5.35 8.13
N ASP A 20 -0.42 -5.74 8.35
CA ASP A 20 0.26 -5.38 9.59
C ASP A 20 0.53 -3.85 9.69
N PRO A 21 0.94 -3.31 10.84
CA PRO A 21 1.13 -1.87 11.00
C PRO A 21 2.16 -1.22 10.04
N VAL A 22 3.19 -1.96 9.63
CA VAL A 22 4.20 -1.46 8.67
C VAL A 22 3.62 -1.47 7.26
N GLU A 23 2.98 -2.57 6.87
CA GLU A 23 2.35 -2.73 5.57
C GLU A 23 1.16 -1.77 5.38
N LEU A 24 0.44 -1.46 6.46
CA LEU A 24 -0.63 -0.47 6.47
C LEU A 24 -0.08 0.96 6.26
N ALA A 25 1.09 1.26 6.84
CA ALA A 25 1.77 2.53 6.58
C ALA A 25 2.26 2.60 5.12
N ASP A 26 2.81 1.50 4.58
CA ASP A 26 3.16 1.42 3.17
C ASP A 26 1.95 1.58 2.25
N LEU A 27 0.81 0.97 2.59
CA LEU A 27 -0.46 1.17 1.89
C LEU A 27 -0.86 2.64 1.86
N GLU A 28 -0.80 3.33 3.00
CA GLU A 28 -1.08 4.78 3.07
C GLU A 28 -0.16 5.57 2.13
N LEU A 29 1.14 5.27 2.10
CA LEU A 29 2.12 5.96 1.25
C LEU A 29 1.94 5.65 -0.25
N LEU A 30 1.55 4.42 -0.59
CA LEU A 30 1.17 4.03 -1.96
C LEU A 30 -0.07 4.82 -2.42
N LEU A 31 -1.14 4.83 -1.62
CA LEU A 31 -2.39 5.51 -1.95
C LEU A 31 -2.24 7.04 -2.00
N ALA A 32 -1.36 7.60 -1.16
CA ALA A 32 -1.00 9.02 -1.19
C ALA A 32 -0.06 9.39 -2.36
N GLY A 33 0.44 8.41 -3.12
CA GLY A 33 1.36 8.62 -4.23
C GLY A 33 2.77 9.05 -3.80
N VAL A 34 3.12 8.90 -2.51
CA VAL A 34 4.47 9.15 -1.99
C VAL A 34 5.45 8.15 -2.59
N TYR A 35 5.00 6.92 -2.82
CA TYR A 35 5.82 5.85 -3.37
C TYR A 35 5.87 5.78 -4.90
N ARG A 36 5.47 6.83 -5.62
CA ARG A 36 5.64 6.85 -7.09
C ARG A 36 7.11 6.55 -7.46
N PRO A 37 7.37 5.66 -8.44
CA PRO A 37 6.43 5.17 -9.46
C PRO A 37 5.60 3.93 -9.07
N LEU A 38 5.72 3.39 -7.85
CA LEU A 38 4.98 2.19 -7.45
C LEU A 38 3.47 2.45 -7.51
N ALA A 39 2.73 1.51 -8.09
CA ALA A 39 1.28 1.53 -8.18
C ALA A 39 0.61 0.54 -7.20
N GLY A 40 1.41 -0.20 -6.43
CA GLY A 40 0.94 -1.19 -5.48
C GLY A 40 2.10 -1.99 -4.88
N PHE A 41 1.80 -3.16 -4.32
CA PHE A 41 2.78 -4.02 -3.66
C PHE A 41 3.64 -4.78 -4.66
N LEU A 42 4.92 -4.95 -4.34
CA LEU A 42 5.93 -5.53 -5.21
C LEU A 42 5.79 -7.06 -5.32
N GLY A 43 6.00 -7.56 -6.53
CA GLY A 43 6.12 -8.97 -6.85
C GLY A 43 7.46 -9.57 -6.40
N SER A 44 7.62 -10.88 -6.62
CA SER A 44 8.81 -11.60 -6.20
C SER A 44 10.09 -11.08 -6.88
N TYR A 45 10.00 -10.77 -8.17
CA TYR A 45 11.14 -10.32 -8.97
C TYR A 45 11.63 -8.93 -8.57
N ASP A 46 10.73 -7.94 -8.49
CA ASP A 46 11.08 -6.59 -8.03
C ASP A 46 11.60 -6.61 -6.59
N THR A 47 11.00 -7.43 -5.71
CA THR A 47 11.48 -7.59 -4.34
C THR A 47 12.92 -8.12 -4.32
N ALA A 48 13.23 -9.15 -5.10
CA ALA A 48 14.59 -9.70 -5.19
C ALA A 48 15.60 -8.68 -5.72
N MET A 49 15.22 -7.89 -6.74
CA MET A 49 16.06 -6.83 -7.30
C MET A 49 16.35 -5.72 -6.28
N VAL A 50 15.34 -5.33 -5.49
CA VAL A 50 15.48 -4.33 -4.43
C VAL A 50 16.40 -4.85 -3.33
N VAL A 51 16.21 -6.08 -2.87
CA VAL A 51 17.06 -6.69 -1.83
C VAL A 51 18.52 -6.81 -2.28
N ALA A 52 18.75 -7.22 -3.54
CA ALA A 52 20.10 -7.46 -4.05
C ALA A 52 20.84 -6.18 -4.44
N GLY A 53 20.13 -5.18 -4.97
CA GLY A 53 20.76 -4.04 -5.65
C GLY A 53 20.18 -2.67 -5.29
N GLY A 54 19.17 -2.60 -4.44
CA GLY A 54 18.49 -1.34 -4.07
C GLY A 54 17.80 -0.68 -5.26
N ARG A 55 17.24 -1.48 -6.18
CA ARG A 55 16.58 -1.01 -7.41
C ARG A 55 15.42 -1.90 -7.78
N LEU A 56 14.40 -1.31 -8.40
CA LEU A 56 13.35 -2.05 -9.11
C LEU A 56 13.92 -2.75 -10.36
N ALA A 57 13.14 -3.66 -10.94
CA ALA A 57 13.51 -4.37 -12.17
C ALA A 57 13.79 -3.44 -13.36
N ASP A 58 13.14 -2.28 -13.41
CA ASP A 58 13.36 -1.26 -14.45
C ASP A 58 14.60 -0.38 -14.22
N GLY A 59 15.32 -0.60 -13.11
CA GLY A 59 16.54 0.12 -12.73
C GLY A 59 16.31 1.34 -11.83
N THR A 60 15.05 1.71 -11.56
CA THR A 60 14.68 2.79 -10.64
C THR A 60 15.30 2.53 -9.26
N PRO A 61 16.08 3.47 -8.68
CA PRO A 61 16.58 3.35 -7.31
C PRO A 61 15.44 3.18 -6.30
N TRP A 62 15.49 2.14 -5.49
CA TRP A 62 14.48 1.85 -4.48
C TRP A 62 15.09 1.08 -3.32
N PRO A 63 15.11 1.64 -2.09
CA PRO A 63 15.99 1.13 -1.04
C PRO A 63 15.41 -0.03 -0.23
N VAL A 64 14.08 -0.18 -0.17
CA VAL A 64 13.40 -1.16 0.70
C VAL A 64 12.23 -1.82 -0.04
N PRO A 65 12.03 -3.15 0.08
CA PRO A 65 10.88 -3.80 -0.52
C PRO A 65 9.57 -3.32 0.11
N VAL A 66 8.56 -3.09 -0.72
CA VAL A 66 7.20 -2.74 -0.29
C VAL A 66 6.29 -3.90 -0.67
N THR A 67 5.95 -4.75 0.30
CA THR A 67 5.31 -6.05 0.07
C THR A 67 4.16 -6.26 1.02
N LEU A 68 3.16 -7.07 0.61
CA LEU A 68 2.02 -7.40 1.44
C LEU A 68 2.02 -8.89 1.80
N THR A 69 2.14 -9.18 3.09
CA THR A 69 2.04 -10.52 3.66
C THR A 69 0.60 -10.91 3.89
N VAL A 70 0.24 -12.14 3.53
CA VAL A 70 -1.12 -12.67 3.66
C VAL A 70 -1.11 -14.11 4.16
N PRO A 71 -2.24 -14.58 4.73
CA PRO A 71 -2.46 -16.00 4.94
C PRO A 71 -2.62 -16.73 3.59
N LYS A 72 -2.27 -18.02 3.57
CA LYS A 72 -2.26 -18.85 2.34
C LYS A 72 -3.63 -18.87 1.65
N GLU A 73 -4.71 -18.77 2.41
CA GLU A 73 -6.10 -18.82 1.95
C GLU A 73 -6.44 -17.68 0.97
N LEU A 74 -5.68 -16.58 1.00
CA LEU A 74 -5.87 -15.45 0.08
C LEU A 74 -5.09 -15.57 -1.24
N THR A 75 -4.16 -16.53 -1.36
CA THR A 75 -3.28 -16.66 -2.54
C THR A 75 -4.01 -17.03 -3.84
N GLY A 76 -5.24 -17.55 -3.75
CA GLY A 76 -6.07 -17.90 -4.90
C GLY A 76 -7.08 -16.81 -5.30
N GLN A 77 -7.04 -15.64 -4.68
CA GLN A 77 -8.00 -14.56 -4.91
C GLN A 77 -7.51 -13.64 -6.01
N GLU A 78 -8.40 -13.23 -6.91
CA GLU A 78 -8.08 -12.24 -7.95
C GLU A 78 -8.10 -10.80 -7.41
N ARG A 79 -8.94 -10.56 -6.39
CA ARG A 79 -9.13 -9.25 -5.77
C ARG A 79 -9.25 -9.40 -4.27
N VAL A 80 -8.57 -8.53 -3.53
CA VAL A 80 -8.62 -8.51 -2.06
C VAL A 80 -8.87 -7.08 -1.59
N VAL A 81 -9.84 -6.92 -0.70
CA VAL A 81 -10.10 -5.63 -0.06
C VAL A 81 -9.08 -5.45 1.08
N LEU A 82 -8.30 -4.38 1.02
CA LEU A 82 -7.40 -4.00 2.10
C LEU A 82 -8.10 -3.00 3.02
N GLN A 83 -8.11 -3.29 4.32
CA GLN A 83 -8.83 -2.49 5.32
C GLN A 83 -7.93 -2.20 6.53
N ASP A 84 -8.31 -1.19 7.30
CA ASP A 84 -7.65 -0.89 8.57
C ASP A 84 -8.11 -1.87 9.70
N PRO A 85 -7.55 -1.76 10.93
CA PRO A 85 -7.94 -2.59 12.06
C PRO A 85 -9.40 -2.46 12.51
N GLU A 86 -10.05 -1.33 12.21
CA GLU A 86 -11.45 -1.07 12.48
C GLU A 86 -12.38 -1.66 11.41
N GLY A 87 -11.83 -2.32 10.38
CA GLY A 87 -12.59 -2.91 9.28
C GLY A 87 -13.09 -1.86 8.28
N VAL A 88 -12.41 -0.72 8.19
CA VAL A 88 -12.71 0.36 7.25
C VAL A 88 -11.89 0.11 5.97
N PRO A 89 -12.52 -0.30 4.86
CA PRO A 89 -11.81 -0.67 3.63
C PRO A 89 -11.20 0.50 2.87
N LEU A 90 -9.87 0.47 2.69
CA LEU A 90 -9.05 1.55 2.16
C LEU A 90 -8.81 1.42 0.65
N ALA A 91 -8.57 0.21 0.17
CA ALA A 91 -8.23 -0.06 -1.22
C ALA A 91 -8.64 -1.48 -1.64
N VAL A 92 -8.67 -1.72 -2.95
CA VAL A 92 -8.68 -3.07 -3.52
C VAL A 92 -7.32 -3.35 -4.12
N LEU A 93 -6.73 -4.48 -3.76
CA LEU A 93 -5.59 -5.05 -4.46
C LEU A 93 -6.11 -5.91 -5.61
N GLU A 94 -5.75 -5.54 -6.84
CA GLU A 94 -5.89 -6.43 -8.00
C GLU A 94 -4.69 -7.37 -8.00
N VAL A 95 -4.89 -8.65 -7.68
CA VAL A 95 -3.80 -9.61 -7.48
C VAL A 95 -3.20 -9.99 -8.82
N ALA A 96 -1.97 -9.55 -9.05
CA ALA A 96 -1.17 -9.87 -10.23
C ALA A 96 -0.25 -11.07 -10.00
N GLU A 97 0.20 -11.27 -8.75
CA GLU A 97 1.08 -12.36 -8.37
C GLU A 97 0.83 -12.76 -6.92
N ALA A 98 0.75 -14.07 -6.66
CA ALA A 98 0.87 -14.65 -5.33
C ALA A 98 2.19 -15.43 -5.27
N TRP A 99 3.04 -15.14 -4.29
CA TRP A 99 4.36 -15.73 -4.18
C TRP A 99 4.73 -16.04 -2.73
N GLN A 100 5.70 -16.92 -2.54
CA GLN A 100 6.20 -17.27 -1.21
C GLN A 100 7.59 -16.69 -1.03
N ASP A 101 7.80 -15.95 0.05
CA ASP A 101 9.11 -15.40 0.37
C ASP A 101 10.10 -16.55 0.65
N PRO A 102 11.21 -16.65 -0.09
CA PRO A 102 12.15 -17.75 0.08
C PRO A 102 12.88 -17.71 1.44
N ALA A 103 13.03 -16.53 2.05
CA ALA A 103 13.71 -16.36 3.33
C ALA A 103 12.78 -16.60 4.52
N THR A 104 11.55 -16.07 4.48
CA THR A 104 10.62 -16.17 5.63
C THR A 104 9.59 -17.29 5.48
N GLN A 105 9.38 -17.80 4.26
CA GLN A 105 8.31 -18.74 3.89
C GLN A 105 6.89 -18.16 4.00
N ASP A 106 6.76 -16.85 4.19
CA ASP A 106 5.45 -16.19 4.23
C ASP A 106 4.85 -16.06 2.83
N TRP A 107 3.51 -16.12 2.75
CA TRP A 107 2.80 -15.87 1.50
C TRP A 107 2.61 -14.37 1.31
N ARG A 108 2.78 -13.91 0.07
CA ARG A 108 2.68 -12.50 -0.31
C ARG A 108 1.82 -12.34 -1.54
N LEU A 109 1.10 -11.22 -1.60
CA LEU A 109 0.37 -10.79 -2.79
C LEU A 109 1.00 -9.52 -3.34
N ALA A 110 1.01 -9.41 -4.66
CA ALA A 110 1.49 -8.26 -5.39
C ALA A 110 0.51 -7.86 -6.47
N GLY A 111 0.56 -6.59 -6.85
CA GLY A 111 -0.31 -6.03 -7.87
C GLY A 111 -0.71 -4.58 -7.59
N PRO A 112 -1.39 -3.94 -8.55
CA PRO A 112 -1.79 -2.55 -8.43
C PRO A 112 -2.95 -2.37 -7.43
N LEU A 113 -3.02 -1.16 -6.88
CA LEU A 113 -4.07 -0.77 -5.94
C LEU A 113 -5.10 0.15 -6.60
N GLU A 114 -6.37 -0.14 -6.35
CA GLU A 114 -7.48 0.78 -6.59
C GLU A 114 -7.87 1.42 -5.25
N ALA A 115 -7.72 2.74 -5.13
CA ALA A 115 -8.07 3.47 -3.92
C ALA A 115 -9.60 3.56 -3.74
N LEU A 116 -10.11 3.13 -2.58
CA LEU A 116 -11.52 3.31 -2.21
C LEU A 116 -11.73 4.57 -1.38
N ARG A 117 -10.81 4.83 -0.45
CA ARG A 117 -10.83 6.00 0.42
C ARG A 117 -9.45 6.34 0.94
N ALA A 118 -9.28 7.61 1.32
CA ALA A 118 -8.14 8.01 2.14
C ALA A 118 -8.29 7.42 3.56
N PRO A 119 -7.19 6.99 4.19
CA PRO A 119 -7.20 6.60 5.60
C PRO A 119 -7.76 7.74 6.46
N ALA A 120 -8.64 7.39 7.41
CA ALA A 120 -9.13 8.36 8.37
C ALA A 120 -8.07 8.53 9.47
N HIS A 121 -7.53 9.73 9.60
CA HIS A 121 -6.61 10.04 10.69
C HIS A 121 -7.35 10.72 11.84
N GLY A 122 -7.08 10.26 13.06
CA GLY A 122 -7.61 10.87 14.28
C GLY A 122 -6.86 12.17 14.66
N PRO A 123 -6.20 12.23 15.82
CA PRO A 123 -5.44 13.41 16.23
C PRO A 123 -4.46 13.87 15.15
N PHE A 124 -4.28 15.19 15.04
CA PHE A 124 -3.35 15.82 14.10
C PHE A 124 -3.66 15.59 12.60
N HIS A 125 -4.89 15.23 12.22
CA HIS A 125 -5.26 15.10 10.79
C HIS A 125 -4.89 16.34 9.96
N ALA A 126 -5.00 17.55 10.53
CA ALA A 126 -4.61 18.79 9.85
C ALA A 126 -3.09 18.89 9.55
N LEU A 127 -2.26 18.15 10.28
CA LEU A 127 -0.80 18.08 10.07
C LEU A 127 -0.39 16.93 9.14
N ARG A 128 -1.30 16.00 8.82
CA ARG A 128 -1.06 14.89 7.90
C ARG A 128 -1.45 15.29 6.48
N ARG A 129 -0.56 16.05 5.84
CA ARG A 129 -0.76 16.56 4.48
C ARG A 129 -0.16 15.60 3.46
N ARG A 130 -0.90 15.34 2.37
CA ARG A 130 -0.41 14.57 1.23
C ARG A 130 0.45 15.43 0.30
N PRO A 131 1.33 14.84 -0.53
CA PRO A 131 2.21 15.60 -1.42
C PRO A 131 1.47 16.58 -2.34
N ASP A 132 0.30 16.20 -2.85
CA ASP A 132 -0.57 17.01 -3.72
C ASP A 132 -1.28 18.16 -2.99
N GLU A 133 -1.34 18.11 -1.66
CA GLU A 133 -1.95 19.15 -0.83
C GLU A 133 -0.94 20.21 -0.40
N LEU A 134 0.36 19.98 -0.61
CA LEU A 134 1.40 20.94 -0.27
C LEU A 134 1.54 21.96 -1.41
N ALA A 135 1.56 23.24 -1.04
CA ALA A 135 1.89 24.28 -2.01
C ALA A 135 3.35 24.07 -2.48
N PRO A 136 3.63 24.20 -3.78
CA PRO A 136 5.00 24.15 -4.26
C PRO A 136 5.80 25.27 -3.61
N ALA A 137 7.00 24.94 -3.11
CA ALA A 137 7.87 25.93 -2.53
C ALA A 137 8.68 26.66 -3.61
N GLU A 138 8.80 27.97 -3.46
CA GLU A 138 9.74 28.77 -4.26
C GLU A 138 11.14 28.60 -3.69
N GLY A 139 11.90 27.64 -4.23
CA GLY A 139 13.30 27.38 -3.88
C GLY A 139 13.55 26.11 -3.06
N PRO A 140 14.80 25.90 -2.58
CA PRO A 140 15.18 24.70 -1.86
C PRO A 140 14.43 24.55 -0.53
N LEU A 141 13.93 23.34 -0.27
CA LEU A 141 13.33 22.94 1.01
C LEU A 141 14.27 22.01 1.79
N LEU A 142 14.41 22.27 3.09
CA LEU A 142 15.01 21.33 4.02
C LEU A 142 13.90 20.57 4.76
N ALA A 143 13.85 19.26 4.57
CA ALA A 143 13.01 18.37 5.36
C ALA A 143 13.83 17.76 6.50
N VAL A 144 13.27 17.74 7.71
CA VAL A 144 13.88 17.11 8.90
C VAL A 144 12.92 16.05 9.39
N ALA A 145 13.34 14.78 9.33
CA ALA A 145 12.62 13.67 9.92
C ALA A 145 13.10 13.46 11.36
N THR A 146 12.20 13.55 12.32
CA THR A 146 12.47 13.29 13.74
C THR A 146 11.87 11.95 14.15
N ARG A 147 12.58 11.20 15.00
CA ARG A 147 12.10 9.96 15.61
C ARG A 147 11.61 10.22 17.02
#